data_AF-A0A524H1J9-F1
#
_entry.id   AF-A0A524H1J9-F1
#
_cell.length_a   1.000
_cell.length_b   1.000
_cell.length_c   1.000
_cell.angle_alpha   90.00
_cell.angle_beta   90.00
_cell.angle_gamma   90.00
#
_symmetry.space_group_name_H-M   'P 1'
#
loop_
_entity.id
_entity.type
_entity.pdbx_description
1 polymer ?
#
loop_
_entity_poly.entity_id
_entity_poly.type
_entity_poly.pdbx_seq_one_letter_code
_entity_poly.pdbx_strand_id
1 'polypeptide(L)'
;MSHHRSTYSLIKDKGHIRRCLSCGTTANMKRRRYCSIECRQKLRHNLNIRTGLLQVLQTRYATFYFTDTIIALDILTHGSTDLFSFIFPRAKGKKPVDDFCRMFNLLGNAWWEEVRKTKKRYIATRNILAKAMPKDGDINSVRPMEVREPARMARSMTHLKLRQKDLYSADLQQIIKRAFRRQAKQHHPDQGGDEILFRKLRDAYEQL
;
A
#
# COMPACT_ATOMS: atom_id res chain seq x y z
N MET A 1 1.81 -29.13 16.91
CA MET A 1 1.01 -28.02 16.34
C MET A 1 1.81 -26.74 16.51
N SER A 2 2.65 -26.44 15.53
CA SER A 2 3.74 -25.48 15.67
C SER A 2 3.29 -24.10 15.19
N HIS A 3 3.17 -23.17 16.13
CA HIS A 3 2.90 -21.77 15.87
C HIS A 3 4.09 -21.15 15.10
N HIS A 4 4.01 -21.10 13.77
CA HIS A 4 4.94 -20.31 12.98
C HIS A 4 4.67 -18.82 13.17
N ARG A 5 5.53 -18.20 13.99
CA ARG A 5 5.62 -16.75 14.16
C ARG A 5 6.00 -16.10 12.83
N SER A 6 5.04 -15.39 12.23
CA SER A 6 5.26 -14.44 11.13
C SER A 6 6.33 -13.41 11.53
N THR A 7 7.43 -13.35 10.78
CA THR A 7 8.66 -12.62 11.12
C THR A 7 8.73 -11.18 10.65
N TYR A 8 7.69 -10.59 10.03
CA TYR A 8 7.73 -9.17 9.69
C TYR A 8 6.41 -8.48 10.00
N SER A 9 6.33 -7.94 11.22
CA SER A 9 5.23 -7.09 11.65
C SER A 9 5.29 -5.74 10.94
N LEU A 10 4.40 -5.53 9.98
CA LEU A 10 3.88 -4.20 9.72
C LEU A 10 3.15 -3.73 11.00
N ILE A 11 3.87 -2.95 11.81
CA ILE A 11 3.39 -2.26 13.02
C ILE A 11 2.91 -3.22 14.13
N LYS A 12 3.84 -3.69 14.97
CA LYS A 12 3.52 -4.09 16.36
C LYS A 12 4.35 -3.24 17.33
N ASP A 13 3.69 -2.29 18.01
CA ASP A 13 4.22 -1.64 19.22
C ASP A 13 4.36 -2.69 20.32
N LYS A 14 5.54 -3.29 20.42
CA LYS A 14 6.02 -4.05 21.59
C LYS A 14 7.49 -3.71 21.82
N GLY A 15 7.76 -2.55 22.41
CA GLY A 15 9.12 -2.17 22.88
C GLY A 15 10.16 -1.78 21.81
N HIS A 16 9.86 -1.89 20.51
CA HIS A 16 10.81 -1.50 19.46
C HIS A 16 10.85 0.02 19.22
N ILE A 17 12.06 0.57 19.22
CA ILE A 17 12.29 1.99 18.92
C ILE A 17 11.88 2.26 17.47
N ARG A 18 10.86 3.11 17.26
CA ARG A 18 10.43 3.50 15.92
C ARG A 18 11.48 4.38 15.25
N ARG A 19 11.80 4.05 14.00
CA ARG A 19 12.78 4.78 13.16
C ARG A 19 12.09 5.42 11.97
N CYS A 20 12.54 6.60 11.59
CA CYS A 20 12.08 7.26 10.37
C CYS A 20 12.41 6.38 9.16
N LEU A 21 11.41 6.06 8.33
CA LEU A 21 11.63 5.17 7.19
C LEU A 21 12.64 5.71 6.16
N SER A 22 12.81 7.03 6.11
CA SER A 22 13.69 7.73 5.16
C SER A 22 15.11 7.90 5.70
N CYS A 23 15.26 8.49 6.90
CA CYS A 23 16.57 8.85 7.44
C CYS A 23 17.06 7.95 8.59
N GLY A 24 16.22 7.07 9.12
CA GLY A 24 16.59 6.15 10.20
C GLY A 24 16.60 6.76 11.60
N THR A 25 16.36 8.07 11.75
CA THR A 25 16.37 8.72 13.08
C THR A 25 15.30 8.13 14.00
N THR A 26 15.63 8.04 15.28
CA THR A 26 14.72 7.68 16.38
C THR A 26 14.16 8.93 17.07
N ALA A 27 14.78 10.09 16.85
CA ALA A 27 14.40 11.35 17.47
C ALA A 27 12.99 11.78 17.04
N ASN A 28 12.17 12.17 18.01
CA ASN A 28 10.82 12.70 17.80
C ASN A 28 9.87 11.78 17.03
N MET A 29 10.14 10.47 17.03
CA MET A 29 9.37 9.52 16.23
C MET A 29 8.00 9.21 16.83
N LYS A 30 7.85 9.10 18.16
CA LYS A 30 6.57 8.71 18.80
C LYS A 30 5.90 7.55 18.03
N ARG A 31 4.71 7.79 17.44
CA ARG A 31 3.98 6.85 16.56
C ARG A 31 4.07 7.17 15.06
N ARG A 32 4.92 8.12 14.66
CA ARG A 32 5.11 8.56 13.27
C ARG A 32 5.91 7.53 12.48
N ARG A 33 5.75 7.53 11.16
CA ARG A 33 6.58 6.78 10.21
C ARG A 33 7.76 7.60 9.67
N TYR A 34 7.62 8.94 9.69
CA TYR A 34 8.61 9.88 9.21
C TYR A 34 8.85 10.96 10.28
N CYS A 35 10.10 11.38 10.46
CA CYS A 35 10.45 12.45 11.40
C CYS A 35 10.02 13.85 10.90
N SER A 36 9.94 14.04 9.57
CA SER A 36 9.55 15.30 8.93
C SER A 36 8.79 15.06 7.62
N ILE A 37 8.13 16.11 7.13
CA ILE A 37 7.47 16.13 5.82
C ILE A 37 8.50 15.94 4.71
N GLU A 38 9.66 16.60 4.82
CA GLU A 38 10.79 16.46 3.89
C GLU A 38 11.25 15.01 3.77
N CYS A 39 11.38 14.29 4.91
CA CYS A 39 11.76 12.88 4.88
C CYS A 39 10.74 12.01 4.13
N ARG A 40 9.44 12.28 4.30
CA ARG A 40 8.36 11.60 3.58
C ARG A 40 8.43 11.89 2.08
N GLN A 41 8.59 13.16 1.70
CA GLN A 41 8.66 13.59 0.31
C GLN A 41 9.92 13.05 -0.37
N LYS A 42 11.09 13.13 0.28
CA LYS A 42 12.35 12.57 -0.22
C LYS A 42 12.23 11.08 -0.51
N LEU A 43 11.68 10.28 0.42
CA LEU A 43 11.51 8.86 0.19
C LEU A 43 10.51 8.60 -0.96
N ARG A 44 9.36 9.28 -0.96
CA ARG A 44 8.35 9.12 -2.04
C ARG A 44 8.92 9.45 -3.41
N HIS A 45 9.66 10.54 -3.53
CA HIS A 45 10.31 10.94 -4.78
C HIS A 45 11.31 9.87 -5.25
N ASN A 46 12.14 9.36 -4.34
CA ASN A 46 13.11 8.31 -4.66
C ASN A 46 12.45 6.99 -5.07
N LEU A 47 11.31 6.63 -4.46
CA LEU A 47 10.52 5.47 -4.86
C LEU A 47 9.91 5.67 -6.25
N ASN A 48 9.33 6.84 -6.53
CA ASN A 48 8.67 7.14 -7.80
C ASN A 48 9.65 7.06 -8.99
N ILE A 49 10.84 7.66 -8.87
CA ILE A 49 11.85 7.62 -9.94
C ILE A 49 12.32 6.18 -10.25
N ARG A 50 12.24 5.29 -9.25
CA ARG A 50 12.76 3.92 -9.34
C ARG A 50 11.73 2.88 -9.75
N THR A 51 10.54 3.32 -10.12
CA THR A 51 9.46 2.45 -10.60
C THR A 51 9.82 1.68 -11.87
N GLY A 52 10.68 2.22 -12.73
CA GLY A 52 11.12 1.56 -13.97
C GLY A 52 11.75 0.18 -13.73
N LEU A 53 12.59 0.03 -12.70
CA LEU A 53 13.17 -1.28 -12.35
C LEU A 53 12.07 -2.26 -11.89
N LEU A 54 11.14 -1.79 -11.05
CA LEU A 54 10.04 -2.65 -10.57
C LEU A 54 9.14 -3.12 -11.73
N GLN A 55 8.89 -2.25 -12.71
CA GLN A 55 8.13 -2.58 -13.91
C GLN A 55 8.81 -3.67 -14.75
N VAL A 56 10.12 -3.53 -15.02
CA VAL A 56 10.83 -4.56 -15.83
C VAL A 56 10.98 -5.89 -15.09
N LEU A 57 10.95 -5.88 -13.75
CA LEU A 57 10.91 -7.08 -12.92
C LEU A 57 9.49 -7.68 -12.79
N GLN A 58 8.50 -7.16 -13.50
CA GLN A 58 7.09 -7.61 -13.45
C GLN A 58 6.51 -7.57 -12.03
N THR A 59 6.93 -6.61 -11.22
CA THR A 59 6.54 -6.48 -9.81
C THR A 59 5.06 -6.15 -9.67
N ARG A 60 4.32 -6.95 -8.89
CA ARG A 60 2.94 -6.68 -8.45
C ARG A 60 2.91 -5.89 -7.15
N TYR A 61 3.69 -6.33 -6.17
CA TYR A 61 3.85 -5.63 -4.90
C TYR A 61 5.32 -5.61 -4.49
N ALA A 62 5.74 -4.54 -3.83
CA ALA A 62 7.06 -4.44 -3.26
C ALA A 62 6.99 -3.80 -1.88
N THR A 63 7.79 -4.29 -0.95
CA THR A 63 7.95 -3.72 0.38
C THR A 63 9.40 -3.39 0.66
N PHE A 64 9.61 -2.22 1.23
CA PHE A 64 10.90 -1.69 1.61
C PHE A 64 11.00 -1.58 3.14
N TYR A 65 12.08 -2.12 3.72
CA TYR A 65 12.39 -1.99 5.15
C TYR A 65 13.89 -2.05 5.40
N PHE A 66 14.30 -1.75 6.63
CA PHE A 66 15.69 -1.82 7.05
C PHE A 66 15.82 -2.16 8.53
N THR A 67 16.99 -2.65 8.89
CA THR A 67 17.45 -2.81 10.28
C THR A 67 18.68 -1.94 10.51
N ASP A 68 19.40 -2.16 11.61
CA ASP A 68 20.67 -1.48 11.85
C ASP A 68 21.77 -1.93 10.89
N THR A 69 21.69 -3.15 10.37
CA THR A 69 22.75 -3.79 9.58
C THR A 69 22.38 -4.00 8.12
N ILE A 70 21.08 -4.15 7.80
CA ILE A 70 20.63 -4.47 6.45
C ILE A 70 19.53 -3.54 5.94
N ILE A 71 19.41 -3.50 4.63
CA ILE A 71 18.30 -2.93 3.90
C ILE A 71 17.72 -4.01 3.00
N ALA A 72 16.39 -4.06 2.92
CA ALA A 72 15.70 -5.11 2.21
C ALA A 72 14.63 -4.55 1.28
N LEU A 73 14.52 -5.19 0.12
CA LEU A 73 13.45 -5.01 -0.84
C LEU A 73 12.84 -6.39 -1.13
N ASP A 74 11.64 -6.60 -0.64
CA ASP A 74 10.87 -7.81 -0.91
C ASP A 74 9.93 -7.53 -2.09
N ILE A 75 9.94 -8.40 -3.10
CA ILE A 75 9.18 -8.27 -4.35
C ILE A 75 8.31 -9.50 -4.55
N LEU A 76 7.04 -9.27 -4.86
CA LEU A 76 6.13 -10.27 -5.41
C LEU A 76 5.84 -9.91 -6.87
N THR A 77 6.06 -10.83 -7.80
CA THR A 77 5.81 -10.62 -9.23
C THR A 77 4.37 -10.96 -9.64
N HIS A 78 3.97 -10.54 -10.83
CA HIS A 78 2.66 -10.91 -11.38
C HIS A 78 2.63 -12.40 -11.72
N GLY A 79 1.56 -13.09 -11.29
CA GLY A 79 1.32 -14.50 -11.62
C GLY A 79 2.16 -15.51 -10.83
N SER A 80 3.02 -15.05 -9.90
CA SER A 80 3.79 -15.91 -9.00
C SER A 80 3.38 -15.70 -7.55
N THR A 81 3.58 -16.75 -6.75
CA THR A 81 3.50 -16.76 -5.29
C THR A 81 4.85 -16.58 -4.62
N ASP A 82 5.93 -16.54 -5.39
CA ASP A 82 7.30 -16.54 -4.90
C ASP A 82 7.70 -15.14 -4.45
N LEU A 83 8.25 -15.07 -3.24
CA LEU A 83 8.73 -13.84 -2.65
C LEU A 83 10.24 -13.71 -2.87
N PHE A 84 10.64 -12.71 -3.66
CA PHE A 84 12.03 -12.41 -3.98
C PHE A 84 12.55 -11.33 -3.03
N SER A 85 13.55 -11.64 -2.21
CA SER A 85 14.13 -10.68 -1.27
C SER A 85 15.54 -10.27 -1.68
N PHE A 86 15.72 -8.98 -1.96
CA PHE A 86 17.04 -8.37 -2.15
C PHE A 86 17.49 -7.76 -0.84
N ILE A 87 18.59 -8.28 -0.28
CA ILE A 87 19.12 -7.86 1.02
C ILE A 87 20.54 -7.33 0.83
N PHE A 88 20.76 -6.09 1.25
CA PHE A 88 22.05 -5.40 1.13
C PHE A 88 22.52 -4.92 2.50
N PRO A 89 23.85 -4.90 2.77
CA PRO A 89 24.37 -4.32 3.99
C PRO A 89 24.17 -2.80 3.97
N ARG A 90 23.87 -2.24 5.14
CA ARG A 90 23.80 -0.79 5.34
C ARG A 90 25.19 -0.18 5.47
N ALA A 91 25.37 0.98 4.85
CA ALA A 91 26.58 1.74 5.04
C ALA A 91 26.56 2.49 6.38
N LYS A 92 27.68 2.44 7.12
CA LYS A 92 27.82 3.11 8.42
C LYS A 92 27.57 4.61 8.26
N GLY A 93 26.68 5.16 9.10
CA GLY A 93 26.33 6.58 9.10
C GLY A 93 25.49 7.05 7.90
N LYS A 94 25.08 6.17 6.98
CA LYS A 94 24.23 6.54 5.85
C LYS A 94 22.74 6.38 6.18
N LYS A 95 21.93 7.23 5.56
CA LYS A 95 20.47 7.19 5.70
C LYS A 95 19.92 5.96 4.94
N PRO A 96 18.89 5.28 5.47
CA PRO A 96 18.24 4.17 4.79
C PRO A 96 17.80 4.48 3.36
N VAL A 97 17.27 5.68 3.10
CA VAL A 97 16.91 6.09 1.73
C VAL A 97 18.10 6.12 0.79
N ASP A 98 19.30 6.48 1.26
CA ASP A 98 20.48 6.54 0.41
C ASP A 98 21.01 5.12 0.12
N ASP A 99 20.98 4.22 1.10
CA ASP A 99 21.26 2.79 0.90
C ASP A 99 20.26 2.13 -0.05
N PHE A 100 18.98 2.52 0.02
CA PHE A 100 17.93 2.04 -0.88
C PHE A 100 18.21 2.46 -2.32
N CYS A 101 18.56 3.73 -2.50
CA CYS A 101 18.94 4.28 -3.79
C CYS A 101 20.14 3.53 -4.38
N ARG A 102 21.15 3.25 -3.56
CA ARG A 102 22.33 2.47 -3.97
C ARG A 102 21.95 1.06 -4.40
N MET A 103 21.15 0.35 -3.61
CA MET A 103 20.66 -1.00 -3.94
C MET A 103 19.93 -0.99 -5.31
N PHE A 104 19.01 -0.05 -5.52
CA PHE A 104 18.29 0.07 -6.79
C PHE A 104 19.20 0.37 -7.98
N ASN A 105 20.19 1.24 -7.80
CA ASN A 105 21.14 1.55 -8.86
C ASN A 105 21.98 0.31 -9.23
N LEU A 106 22.41 -0.48 -8.24
CA LEU A 106 23.15 -1.72 -8.47
C LEU A 106 22.31 -2.75 -9.24
N LEU A 107 21.07 -2.96 -8.82
CA LEU A 107 20.15 -3.88 -9.51
C LEU A 107 19.83 -3.40 -10.93
N GLY A 108 19.58 -2.10 -11.11
CA GLY A 108 19.30 -1.51 -12.42
C GLY A 108 20.49 -1.59 -13.38
N ASN A 109 21.70 -1.33 -12.89
CA ASN A 109 22.92 -1.47 -13.69
C ASN A 109 23.15 -2.92 -14.12
N ALA A 110 23.04 -3.87 -13.18
CA ALA A 110 23.15 -5.29 -13.49
C ALA A 110 22.09 -5.75 -14.50
N TRP A 111 20.86 -5.21 -14.43
CA TRP A 111 19.83 -5.51 -15.42
C TRP A 111 20.21 -4.99 -16.81
N TRP A 112 20.66 -3.73 -16.90
CA TRP A 112 21.07 -3.13 -18.18
C TRP A 112 22.30 -3.79 -18.80
N GLU A 113 23.27 -4.21 -17.99
CA GLU A 113 24.41 -5.00 -18.43
C GLU A 113 23.97 -6.30 -19.10
N GLU A 114 23.03 -7.02 -18.47
CA GLU A 114 22.52 -8.28 -19.00
C GLU A 114 21.68 -8.08 -20.27
N VAL A 115 20.91 -6.99 -20.34
CA VAL A 115 20.21 -6.59 -21.58
C VAL A 115 21.21 -6.26 -22.69
N ARG A 116 22.31 -5.55 -22.39
CA ARG A 116 23.33 -5.24 -23.40
C ARG A 116 24.01 -6.50 -23.92
N LYS A 117 24.30 -7.47 -23.04
CA LYS A 117 24.95 -8.74 -23.34
C LYS A 117 24.05 -9.68 -24.16
N THR A 118 22.80 -9.86 -23.77
CA THR A 118 21.91 -10.88 -24.35
C THR A 118 20.93 -10.34 -25.38
N LYS A 119 20.72 -9.02 -25.40
CA LYS A 119 19.64 -8.33 -26.13
C LYS A 119 18.21 -8.76 -25.75
N LYS A 120 18.05 -9.59 -24.71
CA LYS A 120 16.76 -10.17 -24.31
C LYS A 120 16.38 -9.72 -22.90
N ARG A 121 15.37 -8.85 -22.80
CA ARG A 121 14.90 -8.28 -21.52
C ARG A 121 14.42 -9.32 -20.52
N TYR A 122 13.70 -10.36 -20.97
CA TYR A 122 13.22 -11.42 -20.08
C TYR A 122 14.36 -12.21 -19.44
N ILE A 123 15.49 -12.38 -20.14
CA ILE A 123 16.69 -13.03 -19.59
C ILE A 123 17.29 -12.16 -18.50
N ALA A 124 17.42 -10.85 -18.74
CA ALA A 124 17.89 -9.91 -17.71
C ALA A 124 17.00 -9.92 -16.47
N THR A 125 15.67 -9.90 -16.64
CA THR A 125 14.72 -9.99 -15.52
C THR A 125 14.88 -11.28 -14.75
N ARG A 126 14.93 -12.44 -15.43
CA ARG A 126 15.14 -13.74 -14.79
C ARG A 126 16.48 -13.79 -14.05
N ASN A 127 17.55 -13.25 -14.64
CA ASN A 127 18.87 -13.18 -14.02
C ASN A 127 18.90 -12.31 -12.76
N ILE A 128 18.18 -11.18 -12.75
CA ILE A 128 18.09 -10.34 -11.55
C ILE A 128 17.27 -11.04 -10.46
N LEU A 129 16.12 -11.62 -10.79
CA LEU A 129 15.30 -12.35 -9.82
C LEU A 129 16.04 -13.56 -9.23
N ALA A 130 16.86 -14.26 -10.03
CA ALA A 130 17.69 -15.37 -9.57
C ALA A 130 18.78 -14.96 -8.56
N LYS A 131 19.15 -13.67 -8.49
CA LYS A 131 20.08 -13.13 -7.48
C LYS A 131 19.39 -12.79 -6.16
N ALA A 132 18.06 -12.79 -6.12
CA ALA A 132 17.32 -12.59 -4.89
C ALA A 132 17.33 -13.86 -4.04
N MET A 133 17.28 -13.70 -2.73
CA MET A 133 17.06 -14.84 -1.84
C MET A 133 15.58 -15.24 -1.94
N PRO A 134 15.27 -16.53 -2.18
CA PRO A 134 13.93 -17.05 -1.96
C PRO A 134 13.57 -16.84 -0.50
N LYS A 135 12.40 -16.29 -0.25
CA LYS A 135 11.90 -16.12 1.11
C LYS A 135 10.67 -16.99 1.30
N ASP A 136 10.83 -18.05 2.09
CA ASP A 136 9.69 -18.79 2.63
C ASP A 136 8.91 -17.85 3.54
N GLY A 137 7.79 -17.35 3.04
CA GLY A 137 7.07 -16.28 3.72
C GLY A 137 5.64 -16.17 3.25
N ASP A 138 4.77 -15.71 4.15
CA ASP A 138 3.40 -15.37 3.83
C ASP A 138 3.40 -14.18 2.85
N ILE A 139 2.83 -14.40 1.66
CA ILE A 139 2.65 -13.38 0.60
C ILE A 139 1.91 -12.15 1.13
N ASN A 140 1.06 -12.33 2.15
CA ASN A 140 0.35 -11.23 2.80
C ASN A 140 1.28 -10.27 3.57
N SER A 141 2.56 -10.61 3.77
CA SER A 141 3.55 -9.70 4.34
C SER A 141 3.94 -8.55 3.38
N VAL A 142 3.78 -8.76 2.07
CA VAL A 142 4.11 -7.75 1.03
C VAL A 142 2.86 -7.21 0.36
N ARG A 143 1.78 -7.99 0.28
CA ARG A 143 0.50 -7.52 -0.23
C ARG A 143 -0.06 -6.43 0.71
N PRO A 144 -0.31 -5.21 0.22
CA PRO A 144 -1.02 -4.20 1.00
C PRO A 144 -2.39 -4.73 1.42
N MET A 145 -2.85 -4.35 2.61
CA MET A 145 -4.22 -4.67 3.04
C MET A 145 -5.21 -4.01 2.06
N GLU A 146 -5.92 -4.83 1.29
CA GLU A 146 -6.95 -4.35 0.37
C GLU A 146 -8.20 -4.00 1.18
N VAL A 147 -8.45 -2.70 1.36
CA VAL A 147 -9.77 -2.23 1.82
C VAL A 147 -10.65 -2.11 0.58
N ARG A 148 -11.49 -3.11 0.34
CA ARG A 148 -12.45 -3.09 -0.76
C ARG A 148 -13.71 -2.36 -0.28
N GLU A 149 -13.77 -1.06 -0.53
CA GLU A 149 -15.03 -0.32 -0.43
C GLU A 149 -15.72 -0.38 -1.80
N PRO A 150 -16.97 -0.87 -1.90
CA PRO A 150 -17.71 -0.78 -3.15
C PRO A 150 -17.88 0.70 -3.51
N ALA A 151 -17.22 1.17 -4.56
CA ALA A 151 -17.20 2.58 -4.96
C ALA A 151 -18.61 3.18 -5.14
N ARG A 152 -19.61 2.35 -5.45
CA ARG A 152 -21.02 2.73 -5.55
C ARG A 152 -21.64 3.08 -4.19
N MET A 153 -21.26 2.39 -3.11
CA MET A 153 -21.79 2.67 -1.77
C MET A 153 -21.38 4.05 -1.26
N ALA A 154 -20.18 4.55 -1.59
CA ALA A 154 -19.73 5.87 -1.14
C ALA A 154 -20.64 7.02 -1.63
N ARG A 155 -21.12 6.94 -2.88
CA ARG A 155 -22.07 7.93 -3.43
C ARG A 155 -23.44 7.79 -2.78
N SER A 156 -23.97 6.58 -2.66
CA SER A 156 -25.27 6.33 -2.03
C SER A 156 -25.29 6.73 -0.55
N MET A 157 -24.20 6.49 0.18
CA MET A 157 -24.01 6.94 1.55
C MET A 157 -23.95 8.46 1.67
N THR A 158 -23.35 9.14 0.70
CA THR A 158 -23.31 10.61 0.68
C THR A 158 -24.72 11.20 0.50
N HIS A 159 -25.50 10.67 -0.46
CA HIS A 159 -26.88 11.11 -0.71
C HIS A 159 -27.83 10.82 0.47
N LEU A 160 -27.66 9.66 1.12
CA LEU A 160 -28.48 9.27 2.27
C LEU A 160 -27.93 9.77 3.62
N LYS A 161 -26.75 10.42 3.61
CA LYS A 161 -26.01 10.89 4.81
C LYS A 161 -25.78 9.77 5.83
N LEU A 162 -25.42 8.58 5.34
CA LEU A 162 -25.03 7.42 6.15
C LEU A 162 -23.56 7.54 6.57
N ARG A 163 -23.23 7.08 7.78
CA ARG A 163 -21.85 6.99 8.25
C ARG A 163 -21.32 5.57 8.05
N GLN A 164 -20.00 5.44 7.97
CA GLN A 164 -19.35 4.12 7.80
C GLN A 164 -19.74 3.11 8.87
N LYS A 165 -19.89 3.56 10.13
CA LYS A 165 -20.34 2.70 11.24
C LYS A 165 -21.75 2.12 11.05
N ASP A 166 -22.60 2.80 10.28
CA ASP A 166 -23.98 2.39 10.08
C ASP A 166 -24.05 1.16 9.16
N LEU A 167 -23.10 1.02 8.22
CA LEU A 167 -22.96 -0.13 7.32
C LEU A 167 -22.68 -1.46 8.03
N TYR A 168 -22.16 -1.41 9.25
CA TYR A 168 -21.82 -2.58 10.05
C TYR A 168 -22.85 -2.84 11.16
N SER A 169 -23.97 -2.12 11.15
CA SER A 169 -25.06 -2.31 12.10
C SER A 169 -25.89 -3.54 11.77
N ALA A 170 -26.35 -4.27 12.79
CA ALA A 170 -27.33 -5.35 12.63
C ALA A 170 -28.66 -4.84 12.03
N ASP A 171 -28.98 -3.55 12.23
CA ASP A 171 -30.21 -2.91 11.77
C ASP A 171 -30.03 -2.06 10.50
N LEU A 172 -29.02 -2.37 9.67
CA LEU A 172 -28.64 -1.58 8.50
C LEU A 172 -29.84 -1.21 7.61
N GLN A 173 -30.71 -2.17 7.31
CA GLN A 173 -31.89 -1.96 6.47
C GLN A 173 -32.86 -0.91 7.04
N GLN A 174 -33.04 -0.88 8.36
CA GLN A 174 -33.88 0.12 9.02
C GLN A 174 -33.21 1.49 9.02
N ILE A 175 -31.89 1.54 9.16
CA ILE A 175 -31.12 2.78 9.12
C ILE A 175 -31.20 3.41 7.72
N ILE A 176 -31.01 2.61 6.65
CA ILE A 176 -31.14 3.06 5.25
C ILE A 176 -32.55 3.60 5.00
N LYS A 177 -33.60 2.87 5.40
CA LYS A 177 -35.00 3.27 5.20
C LYS A 177 -35.35 4.57 5.95
N ARG A 178 -34.88 4.74 7.17
CA ARG A 178 -35.06 5.98 7.96
C ARG A 178 -34.30 7.15 7.33
N ALA A 179 -33.07 6.92 6.88
CA ALA A 179 -32.24 7.93 6.24
C ALA A 179 -32.88 8.42 4.92
N PHE A 180 -33.36 7.50 4.09
CA PHE A 180 -34.11 7.81 2.88
C PHE A 180 -35.36 8.62 3.18
N ARG A 181 -36.25 8.15 4.07
CA ARG A 181 -37.49 8.86 4.42
C ARG A 181 -37.24 10.28 4.92
N ARG A 182 -36.19 10.48 5.72
CA ARG A 182 -35.78 11.79 6.23
C ARG A 182 -35.35 12.73 5.10
N GLN A 183 -34.54 12.24 4.15
CA GLN A 183 -34.09 13.07 3.03
C GLN A 183 -35.19 13.27 1.97
N ALA A 184 -36.02 12.26 1.73
CA ALA A 184 -37.16 12.32 0.80
C ALA A 184 -38.16 13.37 1.27
N LYS A 185 -38.47 13.43 2.58
CA LYS A 185 -39.32 14.47 3.16
C LYS A 185 -38.72 15.87 3.00
N GLN A 186 -37.40 16.01 3.11
CA GLN A 186 -36.72 17.32 3.02
C GLN A 186 -36.63 17.85 1.59
N HIS A 187 -36.53 16.95 0.60
CA HIS A 187 -36.29 17.29 -0.80
C HIS A 187 -37.46 16.89 -1.72
N HIS A 188 -38.65 16.68 -1.17
CA HIS A 188 -39.81 16.23 -1.95
C HIS A 188 -40.27 17.30 -2.94
N PRO A 189 -40.44 16.98 -4.23
CA PRO A 189 -40.86 17.96 -5.24
C PRO A 189 -42.22 18.61 -4.92
N ASP A 190 -43.18 17.83 -4.41
CA ASP A 190 -44.51 18.34 -4.00
C ASP A 190 -44.45 19.34 -2.81
N GLN A 191 -43.30 19.47 -2.14
CA GLN A 191 -43.06 20.44 -1.07
C GLN A 191 -42.15 21.59 -1.51
N GLY A 192 -41.96 21.78 -2.83
CA GLY A 192 -41.04 22.77 -3.40
C GLY A 192 -39.57 22.33 -3.40
N GLY A 193 -39.30 21.04 -3.24
CA GLY A 193 -37.96 20.46 -3.28
C GLY A 193 -37.43 20.26 -4.71
N ASP A 194 -36.13 20.00 -4.82
CA ASP A 194 -35.46 19.75 -6.10
C ASP A 194 -35.70 18.32 -6.60
N GLU A 195 -36.44 18.21 -7.71
CA GLU A 195 -36.80 16.95 -8.36
C GLU A 195 -35.58 16.12 -8.81
N ILE A 196 -34.51 16.76 -9.26
CA ILE A 196 -33.28 16.08 -9.71
C ILE A 196 -32.56 15.46 -8.50
N LEU A 197 -32.51 16.18 -7.38
CA LEU A 197 -31.95 15.65 -6.13
C LEU A 197 -32.81 14.51 -5.57
N PHE A 198 -34.14 14.60 -5.68
CA PHE A 198 -35.04 13.54 -5.26
C PHE A 198 -34.84 12.24 -6.07
N ARG A 199 -34.66 12.34 -7.39
CA ARG A 199 -34.33 11.17 -8.24
C ARG A 199 -33.00 10.52 -7.81
N LYS A 200 -31.95 11.32 -7.61
CA LYS A 200 -30.65 10.82 -7.10
C LYS A 200 -30.76 10.16 -5.73
N LEU A 201 -31.66 10.63 -4.87
CA LEU A 201 -31.93 10.05 -3.56
C LEU A 201 -32.58 8.67 -3.67
N ARG A 202 -33.56 8.52 -4.58
CA ARG A 202 -34.23 7.25 -4.85
C ARG A 202 -33.26 6.24 -5.44
N ASP A 203 -32.47 6.65 -6.43
CA ASP A 203 -31.43 5.79 -7.03
C ASP A 203 -30.40 5.34 -5.98
N ALA A 204 -30.04 6.22 -5.03
CA ALA A 204 -29.14 5.89 -3.93
C ALA A 204 -29.74 4.87 -2.95
N TYR A 205 -31.05 4.92 -2.70
CA TYR A 205 -31.76 3.96 -1.85
C TYR A 205 -31.89 2.59 -2.51
N GLU A 206 -32.17 2.54 -3.81
CA GLU A 206 -32.31 1.28 -4.57
C GLU A 206 -30.98 0.53 -4.77
N GLN A 207 -29.85 1.24 -4.63
CA GLN A 207 -28.51 0.68 -4.79
C GLN A 207 -27.90 0.09 -3.51
N LEU A 208 -28.56 0.20 -2.36
CA LEU A 208 -28.09 -0.28 -1.04
C LEU A 208 -29.01 -1.37 -0.48
#